data_AF-A0A257TEX8-F1
#
_entry.id   AF-A0A257TEX8-F1
#
_cell.length_a   1.000
_cell.length_b   1.000
_cell.length_c   1.000
_cell.angle_alpha   90.00
_cell.angle_beta   90.00
_cell.angle_gamma   90.00
#
_symmetry.space_group_name_H-M   'P 1'
#
loop_
_entity.id
_entity.type
_entity.pdbx_description
1 polymer ?
#
loop_
_entity_poly.entity_id
_entity_poly.type
_entity_poly.pdbx_seq_one_letter_code
_entity_poly.pdbx_strand_id
1 'polypeptide(L)'
;FDVLGSHHLTLTDDAYRQLILVKAAANISSLTAPAMNALLNSQFKIGADAGLTIAGQRLIEYDGIHGMGSPQQASASLKQGLSPIRLDYFQAQGGRGLSVAWSGPGFERRPLSNDGKRPFAGAQQLPDILRSQAAKLLGQEWYAEYRRRFEELQRLKREPAPADYALCVTEVPHPPETHVLLRGNAHVPGAKVEPGFPAVIAGSQPVLPAASPGQVTAGRRRALADWIASPDNRLSARVMVNRIWQHHFGRGIVRSPNNFGYLGERPTHPELLDWLASEFMDRGWRFKALHRMILLSNAYRMSSESNAAALARDPSNDLFWRFNLRRLSAEEIRDSIQAVAGRLNSRMYGPSYYPKLSAEVMATQSAPGKGWDDSPPDERARRSIYIHVKRSLITPLLADFDFPDTDASCEARFVTTQPAQALGMLNGDFAHEQAGKLAERLRREAGDDRAGQVRLALRLALCRPPDGPSIARGVALMEQLEKEHGLDGKRALDYYCLLVLNLNEFVYLD
;
A
#
# COMPACT_ATOMS: atom_id res chain seq x y z
N PHE A 1 -28.23 -20.48 28.96
CA PHE A 1 -28.81 -21.78 28.61
C PHE A 1 -27.81 -22.58 27.77
N ASP A 2 -26.89 -23.39 28.26
CA ASP A 2 -26.35 -23.77 29.58
C ASP A 2 -25.66 -25.13 29.30
N VAL A 3 -24.48 -25.57 29.76
CA VAL A 3 -23.27 -25.07 30.45
C VAL A 3 -22.21 -26.18 30.14
N LEU A 4 -20.91 -25.93 29.90
CA LEU A 4 -19.75 -26.12 30.82
C LEU A 4 -18.52 -26.34 29.91
N GLY A 5 -17.39 -25.62 29.95
CA GLY A 5 -16.89 -24.53 30.78
C GLY A 5 -15.55 -24.03 30.19
N SER A 6 -15.25 -22.76 30.49
CA SER A 6 -13.95 -22.05 30.41
C SER A 6 -12.98 -22.39 29.26
N HIS A 7 -12.95 -21.49 28.27
CA HIS A 7 -11.79 -21.30 27.40
C HIS A 7 -10.61 -20.71 28.19
N HIS A 8 -9.45 -21.38 28.15
CA HIS A 8 -8.17 -20.74 28.37
C HIS A 8 -7.23 -21.06 27.21
N LEU A 9 -7.19 -20.14 26.24
CA LEU A 9 -6.17 -20.11 25.20
C LEU A 9 -4.90 -19.56 25.86
N THR A 10 -3.85 -20.37 26.01
CA THR A 10 -2.54 -19.89 26.44
C THR A 10 -1.50 -20.29 25.39
N LEU A 11 -1.16 -19.33 24.54
CA LEU A 11 -0.06 -19.42 23.57
C LEU A 11 1.26 -19.15 24.30
N THR A 12 2.11 -20.17 24.44
CA THR A 12 3.53 -20.01 24.81
C THR A 12 4.36 -21.15 24.22
N ASP A 13 5.50 -20.80 23.63
CA ASP A 13 6.42 -21.62 22.84
C ASP A 13 6.84 -22.93 23.54
N ASP A 14 6.35 -24.07 23.03
CA ASP A 14 6.34 -25.39 23.69
C ASP A 14 7.70 -26.10 23.64
N ALA A 15 8.66 -25.59 22.85
CA ALA A 15 9.96 -26.23 22.63
C ALA A 15 10.89 -26.15 23.84
N TYR A 16 10.81 -25.08 24.66
CA TYR A 16 11.73 -24.89 25.79
C TYR A 16 11.28 -25.55 27.09
N ARG A 17 9.97 -25.83 27.25
CA ARG A 17 9.39 -26.53 28.42
C ARG A 17 9.89 -27.96 28.59
N GLN A 18 10.50 -28.55 27.56
CA GLN A 18 10.82 -29.98 27.49
C GLN A 18 12.32 -30.28 27.70
N LEU A 19 13.19 -29.26 27.69
CA LEU A 19 14.65 -29.38 27.76
C LEU A 19 15.13 -30.12 29.03
N ILE A 20 14.36 -30.10 30.13
CA ILE A 20 14.80 -30.63 31.43
C ILE A 20 14.32 -32.06 31.70
N LEU A 21 13.22 -32.49 31.06
CA LEU A 21 12.75 -33.88 31.13
C LEU A 21 13.80 -34.87 30.59
N VAL A 22 14.48 -34.53 29.49
CA VAL A 22 15.45 -35.45 28.88
C VAL A 22 16.80 -35.45 29.61
N LYS A 23 17.25 -34.31 30.12
CA LYS A 23 18.52 -34.22 30.87
C LYS A 23 18.44 -34.90 32.26
N ALA A 24 17.29 -34.85 32.93
CA ALA A 24 17.11 -35.54 34.20
C ALA A 24 17.11 -37.07 34.04
N ALA A 25 16.46 -37.60 33.00
CA ALA A 25 16.41 -39.04 32.76
C ALA A 25 17.77 -39.62 32.32
N ALA A 26 18.58 -38.85 31.59
CA ALA A 26 19.94 -39.25 31.21
C ALA A 26 20.86 -39.46 32.45
N ASN A 27 20.68 -38.67 33.51
CA ASN A 27 21.51 -38.71 34.73
C ASN A 27 21.07 -39.72 35.80
N ILE A 28 19.96 -40.46 35.61
CA ILE A 28 19.47 -41.47 36.57
C ILE A 28 19.90 -42.90 36.15
N SER A 29 20.65 -43.03 35.05
CA SER A 29 21.10 -44.31 34.50
C SER A 29 22.22 -45.03 35.31
N SER A 30 22.61 -44.52 36.49
CA SER A 30 23.71 -45.09 37.29
C SER A 30 23.50 -45.06 38.82
N LEU A 31 22.34 -45.48 39.32
CA LEU A 31 22.11 -45.62 40.77
C LEU A 31 21.97 -47.09 41.20
N THR A 32 22.71 -47.48 42.23
CA THR A 32 22.69 -48.81 42.85
C THR A 32 21.49 -48.97 43.79
N ALA A 33 21.08 -50.22 44.09
CA ALA A 33 19.90 -50.54 44.91
C ALA A 33 19.79 -49.78 46.27
N PRO A 34 20.88 -49.47 47.00
CA PRO A 34 20.80 -48.64 48.22
C PRO A 34 20.40 -47.18 47.95
N ALA A 35 20.82 -46.59 46.83
CA ALA A 35 20.44 -45.23 46.43
C ALA A 35 18.97 -45.13 45.98
N MET A 36 18.37 -46.27 45.61
CA MET A 36 16.98 -46.39 45.19
C MET A 36 15.99 -46.38 46.37
N ASN A 37 16.38 -46.88 47.56
CA ASN A 37 15.58 -46.79 48.79
C ASN A 37 15.60 -45.39 49.43
N ALA A 38 16.58 -44.55 49.09
CA ALA A 38 16.69 -43.19 49.59
C ALA A 38 15.72 -42.21 48.92
N LEU A 39 15.31 -42.40 47.66
CA LEU A 39 14.46 -41.47 46.91
C LEU A 39 13.09 -41.13 47.54
N LEU A 40 12.68 -41.87 48.58
CA LEU A 40 11.39 -41.75 49.26
C LEU A 40 11.18 -40.44 50.05
N ASN A 41 12.19 -39.59 50.26
CA ASN A 41 12.06 -38.30 50.96
C ASN A 41 12.99 -37.22 50.36
N SER A 42 12.62 -36.64 49.22
CA SER A 42 13.49 -35.69 48.49
C SER A 42 12.96 -34.26 48.49
N GLN A 43 13.80 -33.25 48.80
CA GLN A 43 13.46 -31.81 48.74
C GLN A 43 14.00 -31.13 47.45
N PHE A 44 13.21 -30.26 46.81
CA PHE A 44 13.52 -29.60 45.53
C PHE A 44 13.55 -28.07 45.64
N LYS A 45 14.55 -27.37 45.08
CA LYS A 45 14.64 -25.89 45.04
C LYS A 45 14.48 -25.29 43.65
N ILE A 46 13.66 -24.24 43.48
CA ILE A 46 13.39 -23.56 42.19
C ILE A 46 13.33 -22.03 42.36
N GLY A 47 13.82 -21.27 41.38
CA GLY A 47 13.70 -19.81 41.32
C GLY A 47 13.03 -19.30 40.04
N ALA A 48 12.02 -18.42 40.22
CA ALA A 48 11.24 -17.63 39.25
C ALA A 48 10.48 -18.37 38.13
N ASP A 49 9.21 -18.00 37.94
CA ASP A 49 8.22 -18.45 36.93
C ASP A 49 8.37 -19.89 36.45
N ALA A 50 8.30 -20.82 37.39
CA ALA A 50 8.49 -22.23 37.12
C ALA A 50 7.53 -23.16 37.88
N GLY A 51 7.09 -24.21 37.20
CA GLY A 51 6.25 -25.27 37.75
C GLY A 51 6.99 -26.60 37.77
N LEU A 52 7.07 -27.28 38.92
CA LEU A 52 7.67 -28.61 39.04
C LEU A 52 6.59 -29.66 39.23
N THR A 53 6.62 -30.67 38.38
CA THR A 53 5.76 -31.85 38.46
C THR A 53 6.63 -33.09 38.51
N ILE A 54 6.38 -33.99 39.46
CA ILE A 54 7.09 -35.27 39.55
C ILE A 54 6.06 -36.40 39.60
N ALA A 55 6.26 -37.44 38.78
CA ALA A 55 5.35 -38.59 38.68
C ALA A 55 3.87 -38.19 38.47
N GLY A 56 3.63 -37.08 37.76
CA GLY A 56 2.29 -36.55 37.49
C GLY A 56 1.72 -35.65 38.59
N GLN A 57 2.37 -35.53 39.75
CA GLN A 57 1.95 -34.63 40.83
C GLN A 57 2.68 -33.29 40.75
N ARG A 58 1.94 -32.18 40.71
CA ARG A 58 2.50 -30.82 40.71
C ARG A 58 2.91 -30.45 42.13
N LEU A 59 4.21 -30.26 42.34
CA LEU A 59 4.84 -30.06 43.64
C LEU A 59 5.16 -28.59 43.92
N ILE A 60 5.51 -27.82 42.89
CA ILE A 60 5.79 -26.39 43.00
C ILE A 60 5.04 -25.70 41.87
N GLU A 61 4.29 -24.67 42.23
CA GLU A 61 3.65 -23.74 41.32
C GLU A 61 4.11 -22.34 41.71
N TYR A 62 4.75 -21.64 40.77
CA TYR A 62 5.25 -20.30 40.98
C TYR A 62 4.73 -19.42 39.85
N ASP A 63 3.73 -18.60 40.17
CA ASP A 63 2.95 -17.75 39.25
C ASP A 63 3.30 -16.25 39.35
N GLY A 64 4.47 -15.93 39.91
CA GLY A 64 4.84 -14.57 40.28
C GLY A 64 5.45 -13.71 39.18
N ILE A 65 4.68 -12.74 38.68
CA ILE A 65 5.15 -11.67 37.79
C ILE A 65 6.33 -10.87 38.43
N HIS A 66 7.53 -11.06 37.85
CA HIS A 66 8.76 -10.24 37.93
C HIS A 66 9.59 -10.22 39.26
N GLY A 67 10.80 -10.79 39.18
CA GLY A 67 11.90 -10.66 40.17
C GLY A 67 12.60 -12.00 40.48
N MET A 68 13.88 -12.01 40.90
CA MET A 68 14.50 -13.23 41.47
C MET A 68 13.77 -13.56 42.78
N GLY A 69 12.79 -14.46 42.71
CA GLY A 69 12.07 -14.94 43.89
C GLY A 69 12.95 -15.71 44.86
N SER A 70 12.52 -15.81 46.11
CA SER A 70 13.13 -16.71 47.09
C SER A 70 13.00 -18.17 46.62
N PRO A 71 14.03 -19.03 46.78
CA PRO A 71 13.97 -20.41 46.36
C PRO A 71 12.79 -21.17 47.00
N GLN A 72 11.90 -21.71 46.18
CA GLN A 72 10.77 -22.53 46.66
C GLN A 72 11.21 -23.94 46.96
N GLN A 73 10.69 -24.54 48.04
CA GLN A 73 11.01 -25.91 48.46
C GLN A 73 9.78 -26.80 48.50
N ALA A 74 9.86 -27.99 47.93
CA ALA A 74 8.83 -29.02 48.06
C ALA A 74 9.45 -30.40 48.25
N SER A 75 8.71 -31.29 48.93
CA SER A 75 9.10 -32.69 49.13
C SER A 75 8.15 -33.64 48.44
N ALA A 76 8.67 -34.75 47.91
CA ALA A 76 7.85 -35.85 47.40
C ALA A 76 8.44 -37.22 47.74
N SER A 77 7.56 -38.20 47.93
CA SER A 77 7.91 -39.59 48.10
C SER A 77 7.81 -40.34 46.77
N LEU A 78 8.93 -40.87 46.30
CA LEU A 78 9.02 -41.51 45.00
C LEU A 78 9.15 -43.03 45.15
N LYS A 79 8.45 -43.77 44.29
CA LYS A 79 8.60 -45.23 44.21
C LYS A 79 9.97 -45.57 43.64
N GLN A 80 10.51 -46.70 44.08
CA GLN A 80 11.78 -47.24 43.61
C GLN A 80 11.74 -47.43 42.07
N GLY A 81 12.58 -46.70 41.33
CA GLY A 81 12.61 -46.74 39.86
C GLY A 81 12.72 -45.36 39.21
N LEU A 82 12.54 -45.29 37.89
CA LEU A 82 12.54 -44.04 37.13
C LEU A 82 11.24 -43.27 37.37
N SER A 83 11.35 -42.03 37.86
CA SER A 83 10.22 -41.12 38.01
C SER A 83 10.37 -39.93 37.05
N PRO A 84 9.36 -39.61 36.23
CA PRO A 84 9.43 -38.47 35.32
C PRO A 84 9.38 -37.17 36.12
N ILE A 85 10.28 -36.24 35.81
CA ILE A 85 10.32 -34.90 36.37
C ILE A 85 10.08 -33.89 35.24
N ARG A 86 8.96 -33.16 35.32
CA ARG A 86 8.62 -32.07 34.41
C ARG A 86 8.87 -30.73 35.11
N LEU A 87 9.56 -29.84 34.42
CA LEU A 87 9.82 -28.48 34.87
C LEU A 87 9.40 -27.51 33.78
N ASP A 88 8.34 -26.77 34.02
CA ASP A 88 7.88 -25.68 33.15
C ASP A 88 8.59 -24.39 33.58
N TYR A 89 9.14 -23.60 32.65
CA TYR A 89 9.74 -22.28 32.91
C TYR A 89 9.61 -21.38 31.68
N PHE A 90 9.55 -20.07 31.86
CA PHE A 90 9.47 -19.08 30.78
C PHE A 90 10.61 -18.05 30.84
N GLN A 91 11.24 -17.76 29.70
CA GLN A 91 12.20 -16.66 29.57
C GLN A 91 12.07 -15.98 28.21
N ALA A 92 11.65 -14.71 28.22
CA ALA A 92 11.52 -13.92 27.00
C ALA A 92 12.85 -13.35 26.48
N GLN A 93 13.76 -12.93 27.37
CA GLN A 93 15.16 -12.52 27.12
C GLN A 93 15.81 -12.08 28.44
N GLY A 94 17.14 -12.22 28.61
CA GLY A 94 17.87 -11.60 29.75
C GLY A 94 18.92 -12.43 30.50
N GLY A 95 19.34 -13.60 30.02
CA GLY A 95 20.49 -14.34 30.58
C GLY A 95 20.34 -14.85 32.02
N ARG A 96 19.15 -14.72 32.63
CA ARG A 96 18.85 -15.25 33.96
C ARG A 96 18.48 -16.74 33.87
N GLY A 97 19.24 -17.59 34.54
CA GLY A 97 19.10 -19.04 34.49
C GLY A 97 18.24 -19.61 35.62
N LEU A 98 17.54 -20.68 35.32
CA LEU A 98 16.81 -21.49 36.29
C LEU A 98 17.78 -22.43 37.01
N SER A 99 17.90 -22.30 38.34
CA SER A 99 18.67 -23.24 39.17
C SER A 99 17.73 -24.23 39.83
N VAL A 100 17.84 -25.50 39.47
CA VAL A 100 17.13 -26.59 40.14
C VAL A 100 18.13 -27.52 40.78
N ALA A 101 17.90 -27.81 42.05
CA ALA A 101 18.65 -28.82 42.78
C ALA A 101 17.69 -29.66 43.64
N TRP A 102 18.11 -30.88 43.92
CA TRP A 102 17.38 -31.79 44.77
C TRP A 102 18.31 -32.39 45.82
N SER A 103 17.73 -32.90 46.89
CA SER A 103 18.44 -33.55 47.99
C SER A 103 17.68 -34.81 48.37
N GLY A 104 18.37 -35.77 48.98
CA GLY A 104 17.76 -37.01 49.43
C GLY A 104 18.65 -37.72 50.47
N PRO A 105 18.16 -38.79 51.10
CA PRO A 105 18.93 -39.58 52.04
C PRO A 105 20.28 -40.01 51.45
N GLY A 106 21.37 -39.63 52.10
CA GLY A 106 22.74 -39.92 51.65
C GLY A 106 23.38 -38.86 50.75
N PHE A 107 22.71 -37.75 50.41
CA PHE A 107 23.34 -36.60 49.76
C PHE A 107 22.60 -35.28 50.02
N GLU A 108 23.35 -34.22 50.34
CA GLU A 108 22.74 -32.94 50.74
C GLU A 108 22.24 -32.09 49.58
N ARG A 109 22.86 -32.17 48.39
CA ARG A 109 22.45 -31.38 47.23
C ARG A 109 23.04 -31.92 45.93
N ARG A 110 22.19 -32.13 44.92
CA ARG A 110 22.59 -32.40 43.53
C ARG A 110 21.88 -31.44 42.57
N PRO A 111 22.60 -30.68 41.73
CA PRO A 111 21.99 -29.83 40.72
C PRO A 111 21.44 -30.63 39.54
N LEU A 112 20.25 -30.25 39.05
CA LEU A 112 19.60 -30.77 37.85
C LEU A 112 19.74 -29.82 36.64
N SER A 113 20.09 -28.55 36.88
CA SER A 113 20.40 -27.58 35.84
C SER A 113 21.84 -27.06 35.96
N ASN A 114 22.36 -26.51 34.85
CA ASN A 114 23.67 -25.88 34.83
C ASN A 114 23.63 -24.59 35.65
N ASP A 115 24.58 -24.39 36.57
CA ASP A 115 24.66 -23.21 37.44
C ASP A 115 25.28 -21.98 36.75
N GLY A 116 25.44 -22.07 35.42
CA GLY A 116 26.00 -21.01 34.57
C GLY A 116 27.52 -20.94 34.59
N LYS A 117 28.24 -21.76 35.38
CA LYS A 117 29.69 -21.64 35.55
C LYS A 117 30.53 -22.52 34.62
N ARG A 118 29.92 -23.44 33.85
CA ARG A 118 30.62 -24.27 32.84
C ARG A 118 29.76 -24.44 31.59
N PRO A 119 30.20 -24.00 30.39
CA PRO A 119 29.54 -24.38 29.15
C PRO A 119 29.80 -25.88 28.90
N PHE A 120 28.73 -26.66 28.70
CA PHE A 120 28.85 -28.09 28.39
C PHE A 120 29.45 -28.28 27.00
N ALA A 121 30.70 -28.72 26.91
CA ALA A 121 31.28 -29.24 25.67
C ALA A 121 30.53 -30.53 25.29
N GLY A 122 29.85 -30.54 24.13
CA GLY A 122 29.07 -31.70 23.65
C GLY A 122 27.55 -31.64 23.90
N ALA A 123 26.99 -30.48 24.24
CA ALA A 123 25.53 -30.33 24.34
C ALA A 123 24.88 -30.53 22.95
N GLN A 124 24.31 -31.72 22.71
CA GLN A 124 23.40 -31.92 21.57
C GLN A 124 22.28 -30.88 21.65
N GLN A 125 21.95 -30.28 20.50
CA GLN A 125 20.85 -29.32 20.46
C GLN A 125 19.55 -30.05 20.78
N LEU A 126 18.65 -29.39 21.51
CA LEU A 126 17.39 -29.98 21.96
C LEU A 126 16.59 -30.71 20.85
N PRO A 127 16.53 -30.22 19.60
CA PRO A 127 15.84 -30.93 18.52
C PRO A 127 16.40 -32.33 18.25
N ASP A 128 17.68 -32.57 18.48
CA ASP A 128 18.34 -33.85 18.23
C ASP A 128 18.08 -34.83 19.37
N ILE A 129 18.02 -34.30 20.60
CA ILE A 129 17.68 -35.04 21.80
C ILE A 129 16.20 -35.50 21.76
N LEU A 130 15.28 -34.60 21.40
CA LEU A 130 13.86 -34.94 21.26
C LEU A 130 13.64 -36.00 20.17
N ARG A 131 14.37 -35.91 19.05
CA ARG A 131 14.29 -36.92 17.97
C ARG A 131 14.81 -38.29 18.37
N SER A 132 15.85 -38.36 19.21
CA SER A 132 16.51 -39.62 19.57
C SER A 132 15.98 -40.28 20.83
N GLN A 133 15.47 -39.51 21.81
CA GLN A 133 15.17 -40.04 23.15
C GLN A 133 13.73 -39.81 23.63
N ALA A 134 12.96 -38.90 23.01
CA ALA A 134 11.64 -38.53 23.55
C ALA A 134 10.64 -39.69 23.61
N ALA A 135 10.60 -40.57 22.61
CA ALA A 135 9.69 -41.73 22.64
C ALA A 135 9.95 -42.67 23.84
N LYS A 136 11.22 -42.82 24.21
CA LYS A 136 11.65 -43.66 25.34
C LYS A 136 11.39 -42.98 26.70
N LEU A 137 11.55 -41.66 26.76
CA LEU A 137 11.53 -40.90 28.01
C LEU A 137 10.18 -40.30 28.36
N LEU A 138 9.39 -39.94 27.34
CA LEU A 138 8.11 -39.23 27.46
C LEU A 138 6.92 -40.07 26.97
N GLY A 139 7.19 -41.27 26.43
CA GLY A 139 6.19 -42.18 25.92
C GLY A 139 5.90 -41.99 24.43
N GLN A 140 5.37 -43.04 23.81
CA GLN A 140 5.08 -43.09 22.37
C GLN A 140 3.98 -42.12 21.95
N GLU A 141 2.91 -42.01 22.73
CA GLU A 141 1.78 -41.11 22.44
C GLU A 141 2.22 -39.64 22.41
N TRP A 142 3.01 -39.24 23.40
CA TRP A 142 3.53 -37.89 23.48
C TRP A 142 4.46 -37.57 22.30
N TYR A 143 5.35 -38.51 21.93
CA TYR A 143 6.27 -38.29 20.81
C TYR A 143 5.54 -38.24 19.46
N ALA A 144 4.48 -39.02 19.31
CA ALA A 144 3.60 -38.95 18.14
C ALA A 144 2.92 -37.56 18.04
N GLU A 145 2.41 -37.04 19.16
CA GLU A 145 1.81 -35.70 19.22
C GLU A 145 2.82 -34.59 18.90
N TYR A 146 4.03 -34.68 19.47
CA TYR A 146 5.13 -33.75 19.17
C TYR A 146 5.47 -33.76 17.67
N ARG A 147 5.64 -34.94 17.07
CA ARG A 147 5.93 -35.05 15.63
C ARG A 147 4.80 -34.45 14.79
N ARG A 148 3.55 -34.74 15.12
CA ARG A 148 2.38 -34.18 14.43
C ARG A 148 2.38 -32.65 14.46
N ARG A 149 2.54 -32.05 15.64
CA ARG A 149 2.58 -30.58 15.78
C ARG A 149 3.80 -29.95 15.11
N PHE A 150 4.94 -30.64 15.17
CA PHE A 150 6.15 -30.18 14.50
C PHE A 150 5.96 -30.18 12.97
N GLU A 151 5.41 -31.25 12.41
CA GLU A 151 5.06 -31.33 10.98
C GLU A 151 4.03 -30.28 10.59
N GLU A 152 3.01 -30.06 11.41
CA GLU A 152 2.02 -28.99 11.21
C GLU A 152 2.66 -27.60 11.22
N LEU A 153 3.56 -27.30 12.16
CA LEU A 153 4.31 -26.05 12.20
C LEU A 153 5.20 -25.89 10.96
N GLN A 154 5.87 -26.95 10.51
CA GLN A 154 6.68 -26.91 9.29
C GLN A 154 5.81 -26.68 8.05
N ARG A 155 4.62 -27.28 8.01
CA ARG A 155 3.62 -27.03 6.95
C ARG A 155 3.17 -25.57 6.99
N LEU A 156 2.73 -25.06 8.14
CA LEU A 156 2.26 -23.68 8.30
C LEU A 156 3.35 -22.63 8.02
N LYS A 157 4.62 -22.93 8.30
CA LYS A 157 5.76 -22.06 7.91
C LYS A 157 6.00 -22.03 6.40
N ARG A 158 5.61 -23.09 5.69
CA ARG A 158 5.73 -23.21 4.22
C ARG A 158 4.49 -22.73 3.50
N GLU A 159 3.33 -22.77 4.14
CA GLU A 159 2.10 -22.16 3.64
C GLU A 159 2.23 -20.64 3.78
N PRO A 160 2.41 -19.89 2.68
CA PRO A 160 2.39 -18.45 2.77
C PRO A 160 1.00 -18.05 3.28
N ALA A 161 0.95 -17.31 4.39
CA ALA A 161 -0.27 -16.60 4.74
C ALA A 161 -0.65 -15.73 3.52
N PRO A 162 -1.91 -15.74 3.07
CA PRO A 162 -2.34 -14.82 2.02
C PRO A 162 -2.09 -13.39 2.52
N ALA A 163 -1.05 -12.79 1.97
CA ALA A 163 -0.60 -11.45 2.26
C ALA A 163 -0.50 -10.72 0.93
N ASP A 164 -1.04 -9.52 0.88
CA ASP A 164 -0.83 -8.65 -0.27
C ASP A 164 0.62 -8.17 -0.23
N TYR A 165 1.39 -8.55 -1.25
CA TYR A 165 2.77 -8.10 -1.40
C TYR A 165 2.79 -6.83 -2.22
N ALA A 166 3.44 -5.80 -1.70
CA ALA A 166 3.78 -4.61 -2.45
C ALA A 166 5.28 -4.62 -2.75
N LEU A 167 5.65 -4.24 -3.98
CA LEU A 167 7.04 -3.90 -4.29
C LEU A 167 7.43 -2.72 -3.42
N CYS A 168 8.37 -2.94 -2.49
CA CYS A 168 8.95 -1.89 -1.68
C CYS A 168 10.42 -1.72 -2.01
N VAL A 169 10.88 -0.48 -2.00
CA VAL A 169 12.30 -0.17 -2.11
C VAL A 169 12.88 -0.20 -0.69
N THR A 170 13.72 -1.19 -0.40
CA THR A 170 14.43 -1.29 0.89
C THR A 170 15.86 -0.79 0.78
N GLU A 171 16.42 -0.30 1.89
CA GLU A 171 17.82 0.13 2.00
C GLU A 171 18.62 -0.96 2.72
N VAL A 172 19.83 -1.21 2.24
CA VAL A 172 20.75 -2.16 2.87
C VAL A 172 21.59 -1.47 3.94
N PRO A 173 22.07 -2.18 4.97
CA PRO A 173 22.90 -1.59 6.03
C PRO A 173 24.27 -1.14 5.53
N HIS A 174 24.76 -1.73 4.44
CA HIS A 174 26.03 -1.40 3.81
C HIS A 174 25.81 -1.20 2.30
N PRO A 175 25.58 0.04 1.83
CA PRO A 175 25.37 0.33 0.43
C PRO A 175 26.63 0.01 -0.38
N PRO A 176 26.50 -0.53 -1.60
CA PRO A 176 27.65 -0.80 -2.45
C PRO A 176 28.37 0.51 -2.82
N GLU A 177 29.65 0.39 -3.13
CA GLU A 177 30.44 1.52 -3.65
C GLU A 177 29.85 2.02 -4.96
N THR A 178 29.89 3.34 -5.15
CA THR A 178 29.42 4.00 -6.37
C THR A 178 30.60 4.55 -7.14
N HIS A 179 30.60 4.39 -8.46
CA HIS A 179 31.67 4.82 -9.34
C HIS A 179 31.11 5.69 -10.47
N VAL A 180 31.93 6.62 -10.97
CA VAL A 180 31.66 7.29 -12.25
C VAL A 180 31.73 6.25 -13.36
N LEU A 181 30.67 6.13 -14.17
CA LEU A 181 30.65 5.21 -15.30
C LEU A 181 31.27 5.90 -16.53
N LEU A 182 32.42 5.41 -17.00
CA LEU A 182 33.12 6.03 -18.13
C LEU A 182 32.25 5.90 -19.39
N ARG A 183 31.93 7.05 -20.00
CA ARG A 183 30.99 7.17 -21.14
C ARG A 183 29.59 6.59 -20.86
N GLY A 184 29.19 6.49 -19.58
CA GLY A 184 27.91 5.92 -19.18
C GLY A 184 27.83 4.39 -19.26
N ASN A 185 28.94 3.68 -19.52
CA ASN A 185 28.94 2.23 -19.60
C ASN A 185 29.03 1.60 -18.18
N ALA A 186 28.00 0.86 -17.78
CA ALA A 186 27.92 0.19 -16.48
C ALA A 186 29.02 -0.84 -16.22
N HIS A 187 29.68 -1.34 -17.27
CA HIS A 187 30.77 -2.30 -17.18
C HIS A 187 32.17 -1.65 -17.10
N VAL A 188 32.25 -0.32 -17.18
CA VAL A 188 33.52 0.41 -17.16
C VAL A 188 33.53 1.41 -15.99
N PRO A 189 33.77 0.92 -14.76
CA PRO A 189 33.84 1.79 -13.59
C PRO A 189 35.11 2.66 -13.64
N GLY A 190 34.93 3.94 -13.36
CA GLY A 190 35.99 4.92 -13.15
C GLY A 190 36.20 5.19 -11.65
N ALA A 191 36.49 6.45 -11.34
CA ALA A 191 36.73 6.89 -9.96
C ALA A 191 35.54 6.58 -9.04
N LYS A 192 35.84 6.10 -7.84
CA LYS A 192 34.86 5.96 -6.75
C LYS A 192 34.36 7.34 -6.33
N VAL A 193 33.07 7.44 -6.03
CA VAL A 193 32.41 8.66 -5.55
C VAL A 193 31.58 8.36 -4.31
N GLU A 194 31.47 9.39 -3.46
CA GLU A 194 30.60 9.36 -2.29
C GLU A 194 29.25 10.04 -2.61
N PRO A 195 28.16 9.64 -1.93
CA PRO A 195 26.89 10.35 -2.05
C PRO A 195 27.06 11.82 -1.66
N GLY A 196 26.50 12.71 -2.47
CA GLY A 196 26.52 14.15 -2.25
C GLY A 196 25.20 14.78 -2.63
N PHE A 197 25.01 16.02 -2.19
CA PHE A 197 23.84 16.84 -2.48
C PHE A 197 24.20 17.92 -3.50
N PRO A 198 23.27 18.34 -4.38
CA PRO A 198 23.55 19.39 -5.35
C PRO A 198 23.98 20.70 -4.64
N ALA A 199 25.25 21.08 -4.81
CA ALA A 199 25.84 22.22 -4.11
C ALA A 199 25.20 23.58 -4.44
N VAL A 200 24.49 23.66 -5.57
CA VAL A 200 23.79 24.88 -6.04
C VAL A 200 22.48 25.16 -5.29
N ILE A 201 21.93 24.18 -4.58
CA ILE A 201 20.67 24.35 -3.84
C ILE A 201 21.01 24.94 -2.47
N ALA A 202 20.52 26.15 -2.21
CA ALA A 202 20.75 26.86 -0.95
C ALA A 202 20.26 26.03 0.26
N GLY A 203 21.09 25.94 1.31
CA GLY A 203 20.77 25.26 2.56
C GLY A 203 21.97 24.53 3.17
N SER A 204 21.82 24.06 4.41
CA SER A 204 22.80 23.21 5.07
C SER A 204 22.93 21.86 4.34
N GLN A 205 24.16 21.40 4.10
CA GLN A 205 24.35 20.05 3.56
C GLN A 205 23.88 19.01 4.59
N PRO A 206 23.09 18.01 4.18
CA PRO A 206 22.65 16.96 5.08
C PRO A 206 23.80 16.16 5.62
N VAL A 207 23.76 15.88 6.91
CA VAL A 207 24.67 14.93 7.53
C VAL A 207 24.13 13.53 7.27
N LEU A 208 24.89 12.72 6.54
CA LEU A 208 24.57 11.31 6.39
C LEU A 208 24.85 10.58 7.70
N PRO A 209 23.95 9.69 8.16
CA PRO A 209 24.17 8.95 9.39
C PRO A 209 25.39 8.04 9.28
N ALA A 210 26.19 8.01 10.33
CA ALA A 210 27.33 7.10 10.43
C ALA A 210 26.85 5.65 10.62
N ALA A 211 27.63 4.70 10.13
CA ALA A 211 27.33 3.29 10.33
C ALA A 211 27.36 2.94 11.82
N SER A 212 26.32 2.25 12.31
CA SER A 212 26.21 1.78 13.69
C SER A 212 26.07 0.25 13.77
N PRO A 213 26.65 -0.42 14.78
CA PRO A 213 26.50 -1.87 14.96
C PRO A 213 25.02 -2.26 15.11
N GLY A 214 24.57 -3.25 14.34
CA GLY A 214 23.18 -3.73 14.37
C GLY A 214 22.20 -2.90 13.54
N GLN A 215 22.65 -1.89 12.79
CA GLN A 215 21.79 -1.15 11.87
C GLN A 215 21.22 -2.06 10.78
N VAL A 216 19.95 -1.85 10.44
CA VAL A 216 19.25 -2.62 9.40
C VAL A 216 19.26 -1.88 8.05
N THR A 217 19.47 -0.56 8.08
CA THR A 217 19.53 0.32 6.91
C THR A 217 20.66 1.32 7.08
N ALA A 218 21.21 1.84 5.99
CA ALA A 218 22.23 2.89 6.03
C ALA A 218 21.68 4.31 6.26
N GLY A 219 20.35 4.48 6.30
CA GLY A 219 19.69 5.75 6.62
C GLY A 219 19.86 6.87 5.59
N ARG A 220 20.51 6.63 4.44
CA ARG A 220 20.81 7.66 3.44
C ARG A 220 19.56 8.19 2.76
N ARG A 221 18.56 7.32 2.52
CA ARG A 221 17.28 7.74 1.92
C ARG A 221 16.47 8.63 2.85
N ARG A 222 16.47 8.33 4.15
CA ARG A 222 15.82 9.17 5.15
C ARG A 222 16.50 10.55 5.21
N ALA A 223 17.83 10.60 5.25
CA ALA A 223 18.56 11.86 5.24
C ALA A 223 18.24 12.73 4.01
N LEU A 224 18.13 12.12 2.82
CA LEU A 224 17.69 12.81 1.61
C LEU A 224 16.24 13.33 1.72
N ALA A 225 15.31 12.51 2.22
CA ALA A 225 13.92 12.92 2.39
C ALA A 225 13.76 14.08 3.38
N ASP A 226 14.46 14.01 4.51
CA ASP A 226 14.45 15.06 5.54
C ASP A 226 15.05 16.37 5.00
N TRP A 227 16.07 16.31 4.13
CA TRP A 227 16.62 17.49 3.45
C TRP A 227 15.68 18.08 2.39
N ILE A 228 15.02 17.24 1.60
CA ILE A 228 14.04 17.69 0.60
C ILE A 228 12.89 18.44 1.29
N ALA A 229 12.42 17.93 2.42
CA ALA A 229 11.30 18.51 3.17
C ALA A 229 11.73 19.56 4.24
N SER A 230 13.02 19.89 4.31
CA SER A 230 13.55 20.84 5.29
C SER A 230 12.97 22.25 5.07
N PRO A 231 12.64 23.00 6.14
CA PRO A 231 12.24 24.41 6.03
C PRO A 231 13.34 25.30 5.43
N ASP A 232 14.60 24.87 5.52
CA ASP A 232 15.72 25.58 4.89
C ASP A 232 15.76 25.37 3.37
N ASN A 233 15.10 24.33 2.86
CA ASN A 233 14.97 24.04 1.43
C ASN A 233 13.69 24.67 0.86
N ARG A 234 13.79 25.94 0.47
CA ARG A 234 12.64 26.70 -0.06
C ARG A 234 12.18 26.25 -1.45
N LEU A 235 12.99 25.48 -2.18
CA LEU A 235 12.65 25.05 -3.54
C LEU A 235 11.50 24.04 -3.53
N SER A 236 11.52 23.07 -2.61
CA SER A 236 10.51 22.02 -2.52
C SER A 236 9.10 22.58 -2.31
N ALA A 237 8.95 23.55 -1.40
CA ALA A 237 7.67 24.20 -1.14
C ALA A 237 7.18 25.00 -2.36
N ARG A 238 8.06 25.78 -3.00
CA ARG A 238 7.74 26.51 -4.24
C ARG A 238 7.28 25.58 -5.37
N VAL A 239 8.00 24.49 -5.60
CA VAL A 239 7.64 23.49 -6.62
C VAL A 239 6.29 22.87 -6.31
N MET A 240 6.04 22.46 -5.06
CA MET A 240 4.79 21.81 -4.68
C MET A 240 3.59 22.76 -4.78
N VAL A 241 3.73 24.00 -4.29
CA VAL A 241 2.71 25.05 -4.43
C VAL A 241 2.40 25.32 -5.90
N ASN A 242 3.43 25.47 -6.73
CA ASN A 242 3.23 25.71 -8.15
C ASN A 242 2.50 24.55 -8.83
N ARG A 243 2.78 23.30 -8.45
CA ARG A 243 2.08 22.11 -8.94
C ARG A 243 0.60 22.11 -8.53
N ILE A 244 0.29 22.45 -7.28
CA ILE A 244 -1.09 22.54 -6.80
C ILE A 244 -1.85 23.66 -7.50
N TRP A 245 -1.22 24.82 -7.64
CA TRP A 245 -1.76 25.94 -8.40
C TRP A 245 -2.05 25.53 -9.84
N GLN A 246 -1.10 24.84 -10.49
CA GLN A 246 -1.26 24.31 -11.85
C GLN A 246 -2.47 23.40 -12.00
N HIS A 247 -2.72 22.49 -11.04
CA HIS A 247 -3.90 21.62 -11.12
C HIS A 247 -5.22 22.38 -11.00
N HIS A 248 -5.22 23.54 -10.32
CA HIS A 248 -6.41 24.38 -10.18
C HIS A 248 -6.63 25.33 -11.36
N PHE A 249 -5.56 25.90 -11.91
CA PHE A 249 -5.62 26.94 -12.95
C PHE A 249 -5.20 26.45 -14.36
N GLY A 250 -4.86 25.17 -14.51
CA GLY A 250 -4.34 24.57 -15.75
C GLY A 250 -2.87 24.89 -16.06
N ARG A 251 -2.29 25.89 -15.39
CA ARG A 251 -0.87 26.30 -15.52
C ARG A 251 -0.32 26.76 -14.18
N GLY A 252 0.98 26.56 -13.95
CA GLY A 252 1.66 27.10 -12.78
C GLY A 252 1.84 28.62 -12.84
N ILE A 253 2.18 29.21 -11.69
CA ILE A 253 2.73 30.58 -11.59
C ILE A 253 4.07 30.64 -12.34
N VAL A 254 4.89 29.60 -12.15
CA VAL A 254 6.01 29.23 -13.03
C VAL A 254 5.48 28.24 -14.06
N ARG A 255 5.52 28.60 -15.34
CA ARG A 255 4.91 27.80 -16.41
C ARG A 255 5.69 26.53 -16.73
N SER A 256 6.98 26.46 -16.36
CA SER A 256 7.85 25.28 -16.46
C SER A 256 7.85 24.45 -15.16
N PRO A 257 6.94 23.48 -14.96
CA PRO A 257 6.65 22.97 -13.60
C PRO A 257 7.76 22.09 -13.02
N ASN A 258 8.60 21.51 -13.87
CA ASN A 258 9.78 20.72 -13.46
C ASN A 258 11.09 21.52 -13.50
N ASN A 259 11.07 22.78 -13.96
CA ASN A 259 12.29 23.57 -14.13
C ASN A 259 12.15 24.98 -13.53
N PHE A 260 12.72 25.15 -12.35
CA PHE A 260 12.79 26.42 -11.61
C PHE A 260 14.19 27.07 -11.70
N GLY A 261 15.08 26.49 -12.52
CA GLY A 261 16.44 27.00 -12.73
C GLY A 261 16.50 28.00 -13.89
N TYR A 262 17.73 28.35 -14.31
CA TYR A 262 17.97 29.33 -15.38
C TYR A 262 17.39 28.96 -16.75
N LEU A 263 17.18 27.66 -17.01
CA LEU A 263 16.56 27.17 -18.23
C LEU A 263 15.02 27.12 -18.15
N GLY A 264 14.45 27.42 -16.99
CA GLY A 264 13.02 27.51 -16.77
C GLY A 264 12.48 28.92 -16.99
N GLU A 265 11.15 29.03 -16.96
CA GLU A 265 10.48 30.32 -17.01
C GLU A 265 10.47 31.00 -15.63
N ARG A 266 10.46 32.33 -15.62
CA ARG A 266 10.30 33.10 -14.38
C ARG A 266 8.86 33.04 -13.89
N PRO A 267 8.62 33.09 -12.57
CA PRO A 267 7.26 33.19 -12.05
C PRO A 267 6.60 34.49 -12.52
N THR A 268 5.34 34.40 -12.94
CA THR A 268 4.52 35.60 -13.22
C THR A 268 4.29 36.44 -11.97
N HIS A 269 4.14 35.79 -10.81
CA HIS A 269 3.88 36.41 -9.52
C HIS A 269 4.85 35.86 -8.46
N PRO A 270 6.12 36.34 -8.42
CA PRO A 270 7.14 35.81 -7.51
C PRO A 270 6.75 35.94 -6.03
N GLU A 271 6.22 37.10 -5.63
CA GLU A 271 5.84 37.36 -4.24
C GLU A 271 4.67 36.46 -3.79
N LEU A 272 3.70 36.22 -4.68
CA LEU A 272 2.59 35.30 -4.40
C LEU A 272 3.09 33.86 -4.22
N LEU A 273 3.99 33.41 -5.09
CA LEU A 273 4.57 32.07 -5.00
C LEU A 273 5.33 31.89 -3.67
N ASP A 274 6.10 32.90 -3.28
CA ASP A 274 6.88 32.88 -2.04
C ASP A 274 5.99 32.90 -0.80
N TRP A 275 4.94 33.71 -0.83
CA TRP A 275 3.94 33.77 0.24
C TRP A 275 3.21 32.44 0.38
N LEU A 276 2.71 31.87 -0.72
CA LEU A 276 2.03 30.56 -0.70
C LEU A 276 2.96 29.42 -0.24
N ALA A 277 4.24 29.44 -0.65
CA ALA A 277 5.23 28.46 -0.22
C ALA A 277 5.49 28.55 1.30
N SER A 278 5.60 29.76 1.83
CA SER A 278 5.77 30.00 3.26
C SER A 278 4.54 29.54 4.04
N GLU A 279 3.33 29.94 3.63
CA GLU A 279 2.07 29.50 4.24
C GLU A 279 1.89 27.98 4.21
N PHE A 280 2.33 27.32 3.13
CA PHE A 280 2.25 25.87 3.02
C PHE A 280 3.14 25.18 4.07
N MET A 281 4.36 25.67 4.28
CA MET A 281 5.27 25.16 5.30
C MET A 281 4.76 25.47 6.72
N ASP A 282 4.36 26.71 6.99
CA ASP A 282 3.90 27.18 8.31
C ASP A 282 2.65 26.44 8.79
N ARG A 283 1.82 25.96 7.85
CA ARG A 283 0.64 25.13 8.14
C ARG A 283 0.94 23.64 8.20
N GLY A 284 2.21 23.25 8.26
CA GLY A 284 2.66 21.88 8.38
C GLY A 284 2.44 21.05 7.13
N TRP A 285 2.66 21.63 5.94
CA TRP A 285 2.58 20.93 4.64
C TRP A 285 1.19 20.31 4.36
N ARG A 286 0.13 20.90 4.92
CA ARG A 286 -1.24 20.38 4.79
C ARG A 286 -1.87 20.79 3.46
N PHE A 287 -1.92 19.87 2.51
CA PHE A 287 -2.55 20.07 1.19
C PHE A 287 -3.95 20.67 1.27
N LYS A 288 -4.83 20.16 2.14
CA LYS A 288 -6.20 20.68 2.28
C LYS A 288 -6.25 22.16 2.66
N ALA A 289 -5.32 22.65 3.46
CA ALA A 289 -5.28 24.05 3.86
C ALA A 289 -4.91 24.94 2.66
N LEU A 290 -3.90 24.53 1.89
CA LEU A 290 -3.48 25.23 0.67
C LEU A 290 -4.56 25.20 -0.42
N HIS A 291 -5.20 24.05 -0.66
CA HIS A 291 -6.33 23.98 -1.59
C HIS A 291 -7.44 24.94 -1.17
N ARG A 292 -7.85 24.93 0.11
CA ARG A 292 -8.88 25.86 0.61
C ARG A 292 -8.50 27.32 0.37
N MET A 293 -7.24 27.69 0.65
CA MET A 293 -6.75 29.05 0.44
C MET A 293 -6.86 29.49 -1.03
N ILE A 294 -6.45 28.62 -1.97
CA ILE A 294 -6.54 28.88 -3.40
C ILE A 294 -8.02 28.97 -3.83
N LEU A 295 -8.85 27.98 -3.46
CA LEU A 295 -10.25 27.89 -3.87
C LEU A 295 -11.13 29.04 -3.34
N LEU A 296 -10.75 29.64 -2.21
CA LEU A 296 -11.43 30.79 -1.62
C LEU A 296 -10.87 32.14 -2.10
N SER A 297 -9.80 32.15 -2.90
CA SER A 297 -9.23 33.38 -3.45
C SER A 297 -10.17 34.07 -4.45
N ASN A 298 -9.97 35.36 -4.69
CA ASN A 298 -10.67 36.05 -5.77
C ASN A 298 -10.26 35.50 -7.13
N ALA A 299 -8.96 35.23 -7.34
CA ALA A 299 -8.44 34.70 -8.60
C ALA A 299 -9.12 33.39 -9.03
N TYR A 300 -9.33 32.44 -8.10
CA TYR A 300 -10.01 31.18 -8.43
C TYR A 300 -11.51 31.36 -8.72
N ARG A 301 -12.16 32.34 -8.08
CA ARG A 301 -13.60 32.57 -8.19
C ARG A 301 -13.99 33.57 -9.28
N MET A 302 -13.03 34.03 -10.09
CA MET A 302 -13.30 34.90 -11.24
C MET A 302 -14.08 34.16 -12.33
N SER A 303 -14.86 34.90 -13.10
CA SER A 303 -15.55 34.38 -14.30
C SER A 303 -14.52 34.03 -15.39
N SER A 304 -14.88 33.09 -16.27
CA SER A 304 -14.13 32.80 -17.50
C SER A 304 -14.48 33.72 -18.67
N GLU A 305 -15.45 34.64 -18.48
CA GLU A 305 -15.90 35.57 -19.51
C GLU A 305 -14.77 36.42 -20.08
N SER A 306 -14.81 36.61 -21.40
CA SER A 306 -13.82 37.41 -22.11
C SER A 306 -14.14 38.90 -21.96
N ASN A 307 -13.08 39.71 -21.74
CA ASN A 307 -13.15 41.16 -21.79
C ASN A 307 -12.20 41.65 -22.89
N ALA A 308 -12.72 42.39 -23.89
CA ALA A 308 -11.93 42.80 -25.05
C ALA A 308 -10.72 43.67 -24.68
N ALA A 309 -10.85 44.57 -23.70
CA ALA A 309 -9.75 45.45 -23.28
C ALA A 309 -8.67 44.69 -22.51
N ALA A 310 -9.07 43.73 -21.66
CA ALA A 310 -8.13 42.87 -20.94
C ALA A 310 -7.43 41.89 -21.90
N LEU A 311 -8.17 41.29 -22.83
CA LEU A 311 -7.64 40.37 -23.84
C LEU A 311 -6.61 41.05 -24.75
N ALA A 312 -6.82 42.32 -25.09
CA ALA A 312 -5.85 43.10 -25.88
C ALA A 312 -4.55 43.38 -25.13
N ARG A 313 -4.57 43.45 -23.78
CA ARG A 313 -3.40 43.75 -22.95
C ARG A 313 -2.67 42.50 -22.47
N ASP A 314 -3.43 41.48 -22.09
CA ASP A 314 -2.93 40.21 -21.56
C ASP A 314 -3.70 39.04 -22.18
N PRO A 315 -3.43 38.72 -23.47
CA PRO A 315 -4.11 37.62 -24.16
C PRO A 315 -3.77 36.25 -23.56
N SER A 316 -2.60 36.11 -22.93
CA SER A 316 -2.13 34.88 -22.28
C SER A 316 -2.71 34.66 -20.89
N ASN A 317 -3.44 35.64 -20.37
CA ASN A 317 -3.99 35.67 -19.02
C ASN A 317 -2.88 35.42 -17.96
N ASP A 318 -1.70 36.01 -18.16
CA ASP A 318 -0.57 35.93 -17.23
C ASP A 318 -0.87 36.64 -15.89
N LEU A 319 -1.76 37.63 -15.89
CA LEU A 319 -2.22 38.37 -14.72
C LEU A 319 -3.42 37.70 -14.02
N PHE A 320 -3.89 36.55 -14.52
CA PHE A 320 -5.07 35.85 -13.98
C PHE A 320 -6.30 36.77 -13.82
N TRP A 321 -6.56 37.63 -14.82
CA TRP A 321 -7.69 38.58 -14.80
C TRP A 321 -9.05 37.91 -15.06
N ARG A 322 -9.05 36.64 -15.47
CA ARG A 322 -10.21 35.75 -15.59
C ARG A 322 -9.81 34.31 -15.27
N PHE A 323 -10.80 33.43 -15.08
CA PHE A 323 -10.53 32.00 -15.06
C PHE A 323 -10.34 31.48 -16.50
N ASN A 324 -9.48 30.48 -16.67
CA ASN A 324 -9.24 29.88 -17.98
C ASN A 324 -10.17 28.67 -18.16
N LEU A 325 -10.81 28.59 -19.33
CA LEU A 325 -11.52 27.40 -19.77
C LEU A 325 -10.60 26.18 -19.65
N ARG A 326 -11.06 25.15 -18.93
CA ARG A 326 -10.26 23.95 -18.66
C ARG A 326 -10.81 22.78 -19.44
N ARG A 327 -10.00 22.20 -20.33
CA ARG A 327 -10.31 20.91 -20.93
C ARG A 327 -10.25 19.80 -19.88
N LEU A 328 -11.21 18.89 -19.91
CA LEU A 328 -11.18 17.65 -19.14
C LEU A 328 -10.01 16.76 -19.59
N SER A 329 -9.31 16.12 -18.66
CA SER A 329 -8.30 15.10 -18.97
C SER A 329 -8.96 13.81 -19.45
N ALA A 330 -8.21 12.94 -20.14
CA ALA A 330 -8.71 11.67 -20.67
C ALA A 330 -9.59 10.86 -19.69
N GLU A 331 -9.15 10.73 -18.43
CA GLU A 331 -9.85 10.04 -17.35
C GLU A 331 -11.14 10.76 -16.96
N GLU A 332 -11.11 12.09 -16.87
CA GLU A 332 -12.29 12.91 -16.57
C GLU A 332 -13.33 12.82 -17.70
N ILE A 333 -12.88 12.80 -18.97
CA ILE A 333 -13.74 12.61 -20.13
C ILE A 333 -14.45 11.25 -20.03
N ARG A 334 -13.66 10.17 -19.86
CA ARG A 334 -14.21 8.81 -19.73
C ARG A 334 -15.18 8.69 -18.55
N ASP A 335 -14.82 9.22 -17.38
CA ASP A 335 -15.67 9.16 -16.19
C ASP A 335 -16.95 10.00 -16.36
N SER A 336 -16.86 11.15 -17.02
CA SER A 336 -18.02 12.01 -17.31
C SER A 336 -19.00 11.33 -18.25
N ILE A 337 -18.52 10.66 -19.31
CA ILE A 337 -19.37 9.88 -20.23
C ILE A 337 -20.18 8.83 -19.45
N GLN A 338 -19.53 8.10 -18.54
CA GLN A 338 -20.22 7.10 -17.73
C GLN A 338 -21.16 7.71 -16.69
N ALA A 339 -20.82 8.87 -16.14
CA ALA A 339 -21.66 9.57 -15.19
C ALA A 339 -22.96 10.04 -15.84
N VAL A 340 -22.90 10.65 -17.03
CA VAL A 340 -24.10 11.10 -17.75
C VAL A 340 -24.93 9.92 -18.23
N ALA A 341 -24.29 8.83 -18.67
CA ALA A 341 -24.98 7.58 -18.99
C ALA A 341 -25.61 6.86 -17.78
N GLY A 342 -25.31 7.31 -16.54
CA GLY A 342 -25.82 6.69 -15.32
C GLY A 342 -25.20 5.32 -15.01
N ARG A 343 -23.96 5.11 -15.45
CA ARG A 343 -23.21 3.85 -15.32
C ARG A 343 -22.02 3.95 -14.37
N LEU A 344 -21.53 5.14 -14.06
CA LEU A 344 -20.32 5.32 -13.25
C LEU A 344 -20.44 4.61 -11.90
N ASN A 345 -19.57 3.64 -11.67
CA ASN A 345 -19.42 2.94 -10.40
C ASN A 345 -18.44 3.73 -9.51
N SER A 346 -18.96 4.29 -8.41
CA SER A 346 -18.20 5.14 -7.48
C SER A 346 -17.46 4.36 -6.39
N ARG A 347 -17.46 3.02 -6.43
CA ARG A 347 -16.76 2.16 -5.46
C ARG A 347 -15.29 2.53 -5.36
N MET A 348 -14.87 2.86 -4.13
CA MET A 348 -13.50 3.17 -3.80
C MET A 348 -12.72 1.93 -3.33
N TYR A 349 -11.39 2.01 -3.46
CA TYR A 349 -10.42 1.01 -3.02
C TYR A 349 -10.55 -0.34 -3.74
N GLY A 350 -9.73 -1.31 -3.34
CA GLY A 350 -9.65 -2.61 -4.01
C GLY A 350 -8.80 -2.58 -5.28
N PRO A 351 -8.69 -3.72 -5.97
CA PRO A 351 -7.83 -3.87 -7.13
C PRO A 351 -8.30 -3.01 -8.31
N SER A 352 -7.37 -2.72 -9.20
CA SER A 352 -7.67 -2.22 -10.55
C SER A 352 -8.52 -3.22 -11.32
N TYR A 353 -9.27 -2.73 -12.30
CA TYR A 353 -9.98 -3.57 -13.27
C TYR A 353 -9.27 -3.55 -14.62
N TYR A 354 -9.56 -4.56 -15.42
CA TYR A 354 -9.03 -4.74 -16.76
C TYR A 354 -10.03 -4.22 -17.81
N PRO A 355 -9.65 -3.20 -18.61
CA PRO A 355 -10.54 -2.64 -19.63
C PRO A 355 -10.73 -3.60 -20.80
N LYS A 356 -11.85 -3.45 -21.51
CA LYS A 356 -12.07 -4.12 -22.80
C LYS A 356 -11.19 -3.48 -23.86
N LEU A 357 -10.36 -4.28 -24.51
CA LEU A 357 -9.47 -3.87 -25.58
C LEU A 357 -9.73 -4.70 -26.84
N SER A 358 -9.58 -4.08 -28.02
CA SER A 358 -9.74 -4.80 -29.29
C SER A 358 -8.56 -5.77 -29.52
N ALA A 359 -8.74 -6.73 -30.43
CA ALA A 359 -7.68 -7.68 -30.76
C ALA A 359 -6.44 -6.98 -31.33
N GLU A 360 -6.64 -5.91 -32.11
CA GLU A 360 -5.58 -5.10 -32.72
C GLU A 360 -4.77 -4.38 -31.63
N VAL A 361 -5.43 -3.80 -30.64
CA VAL A 361 -4.76 -3.15 -29.50
C VAL A 361 -4.03 -4.19 -28.66
N MET A 362 -4.63 -5.36 -28.44
CA MET A 362 -3.97 -6.45 -27.72
C MET A 362 -2.74 -7.01 -28.46
N ALA A 363 -2.68 -6.88 -29.78
CA ALA A 363 -1.54 -7.28 -30.59
C ALA A 363 -0.32 -6.34 -30.47
N THR A 364 -0.47 -5.12 -29.94
CA THR A 364 0.65 -4.18 -29.76
C THR A 364 1.50 -4.45 -28.53
N GLN A 365 1.17 -5.48 -27.75
CA GLN A 365 1.88 -5.82 -26.52
C GLN A 365 3.31 -6.31 -26.76
N SER A 366 4.25 -5.89 -25.91
CA SER A 366 5.65 -6.34 -25.98
C SER A 366 5.85 -7.85 -25.77
N ALA A 367 4.85 -8.55 -25.20
CA ALA A 367 4.83 -10.00 -25.05
C ALA A 367 3.46 -10.54 -25.50
N PRO A 368 3.32 -10.95 -26.78
CA PRO A 368 2.08 -11.50 -27.31
C PRO A 368 1.55 -12.67 -26.45
N GLY A 369 0.24 -12.69 -26.21
CA GLY A 369 -0.41 -13.73 -25.38
C GLY A 369 -0.30 -13.53 -23.86
N LYS A 370 0.46 -12.54 -23.39
CA LYS A 370 0.52 -12.16 -21.94
C LYS A 370 -0.34 -10.92 -21.62
N GLY A 371 -1.52 -10.88 -22.25
CA GLY A 371 -2.55 -9.89 -21.97
C GLY A 371 -3.37 -10.25 -20.74
N TRP A 372 -4.52 -9.61 -20.62
CA TRP A 372 -5.54 -9.91 -19.61
C TRP A 372 -6.87 -10.16 -20.29
N ASP A 373 -7.75 -10.84 -19.56
CA ASP A 373 -9.17 -10.91 -19.90
C ASP A 373 -9.92 -9.68 -19.38
N ASP A 374 -11.05 -9.39 -20.01
CA ASP A 374 -11.92 -8.28 -19.65
C ASP A 374 -12.52 -8.47 -18.25
N SER A 375 -12.46 -7.44 -17.41
CA SER A 375 -13.25 -7.44 -16.16
C SER A 375 -14.76 -7.34 -16.44
N PRO A 376 -15.63 -7.77 -15.51
CA PRO A 376 -17.08 -7.66 -15.67
C PRO A 376 -17.54 -6.22 -15.96
N PRO A 377 -18.65 -6.01 -16.69
CA PRO A 377 -19.10 -4.66 -17.08
C PRO A 377 -19.27 -3.68 -15.92
N ASP A 378 -19.69 -4.13 -14.74
CA ASP A 378 -19.86 -3.26 -13.56
C ASP A 378 -18.52 -2.79 -12.97
N GLU A 379 -17.49 -3.66 -12.94
CA GLU A 379 -16.14 -3.27 -12.54
C GLU A 379 -15.49 -2.36 -13.58
N ARG A 380 -15.72 -2.62 -14.88
CA ARG A 380 -15.29 -1.72 -15.95
C ARG A 380 -15.98 -0.36 -15.89
N ALA A 381 -17.10 -0.26 -15.19
CA ALA A 381 -17.80 1.00 -15.02
C ALA A 381 -17.19 1.91 -13.94
N ARG A 382 -16.15 1.45 -13.25
CA ARG A 382 -15.47 2.21 -12.21
C ARG A 382 -14.72 3.42 -12.78
N ARG A 383 -14.44 4.36 -11.87
CA ARG A 383 -13.60 5.54 -12.14
C ARG A 383 -12.29 5.13 -12.80
N SER A 384 -11.85 5.92 -13.77
CA SER A 384 -10.69 5.62 -14.62
C SER A 384 -9.37 5.50 -13.85
N ILE A 385 -9.29 6.03 -12.62
CA ILE A 385 -8.16 5.82 -11.70
C ILE A 385 -7.95 4.34 -11.32
N TYR A 386 -8.96 3.49 -11.50
CA TYR A 386 -8.87 2.05 -11.26
C TYR A 386 -8.59 1.25 -12.54
N ILE A 387 -8.37 1.88 -13.68
CA ILE A 387 -7.95 1.17 -14.90
C ILE A 387 -6.56 0.57 -14.66
N HIS A 388 -6.40 -0.71 -14.95
CA HIS A 388 -5.08 -1.31 -15.02
C HIS A 388 -4.31 -0.75 -16.21
N VAL A 389 -3.16 -0.12 -15.95
CA VAL A 389 -2.29 0.45 -16.98
C VAL A 389 -1.02 -0.39 -17.09
N LYS A 390 -0.80 -0.95 -18.28
CA LYS A 390 0.46 -1.60 -18.66
C LYS A 390 1.18 -0.66 -19.63
N ARG A 391 2.49 -0.44 -19.42
CA ARG A 391 3.28 0.55 -20.19
C ARG A 391 3.11 0.43 -21.70
N SER A 392 3.10 -0.80 -22.22
CA SER A 392 2.97 -1.08 -23.65
C SER A 392 1.51 -1.17 -24.15
N LEU A 393 0.52 -0.94 -23.29
CA LEU A 393 -0.88 -1.23 -23.58
C LEU A 393 -1.80 -0.24 -22.85
N ILE A 394 -2.01 0.90 -23.50
CA ILE A 394 -2.85 1.98 -23.02
C ILE A 394 -4.26 1.82 -23.63
N THR A 395 -5.29 2.17 -22.85
CA THR A 395 -6.67 2.17 -23.36
C THR A 395 -6.81 3.21 -24.49
N PRO A 396 -7.36 2.86 -25.67
CA PRO A 396 -7.40 3.78 -26.83
C PRO A 396 -8.00 5.14 -26.54
N LEU A 397 -9.17 5.19 -25.88
CA LEU A 397 -9.79 6.45 -25.48
C LEU A 397 -8.85 7.30 -24.61
N LEU A 398 -8.06 6.67 -23.72
CA LEU A 398 -7.13 7.42 -22.90
C LEU A 398 -5.99 7.99 -23.76
N ALA A 399 -5.40 7.15 -24.62
CA ALA A 399 -4.34 7.55 -25.52
C ALA A 399 -4.76 8.71 -26.46
N ASP A 400 -5.97 8.65 -27.01
CA ASP A 400 -6.50 9.67 -27.91
C ASP A 400 -6.59 11.05 -27.23
N PHE A 401 -6.92 11.10 -25.93
CA PHE A 401 -7.10 12.33 -25.16
C PHE A 401 -5.89 12.71 -24.31
N ASP A 402 -4.68 12.51 -24.86
CA ASP A 402 -3.41 12.97 -24.28
C ASP A 402 -3.11 12.38 -22.90
N PHE A 403 -3.44 11.10 -22.67
CA PHE A 403 -3.03 10.40 -21.46
C PHE A 403 -1.49 10.42 -21.31
N PRO A 404 -0.96 10.67 -20.09
CA PRO A 404 0.48 10.77 -19.89
C PRO A 404 1.26 9.55 -20.35
N ASP A 405 2.46 9.80 -20.86
CA ASP A 405 3.44 8.75 -21.14
C ASP A 405 3.73 7.93 -19.86
N THR A 406 3.80 6.60 -20.02
CA THR A 406 3.96 5.67 -18.89
C THR A 406 5.41 5.32 -18.57
N ASP A 407 6.35 5.79 -19.39
CA ASP A 407 7.79 5.56 -19.28
C ASP A 407 8.55 6.80 -18.79
N ALA A 408 8.00 8.01 -19.00
CA ALA A 408 8.58 9.28 -18.60
C ALA A 408 7.79 9.98 -17.48
N SER A 409 8.46 10.92 -16.80
CA SER A 409 7.78 11.84 -15.88
C SER A 409 6.94 12.83 -16.69
N CYS A 410 5.72 13.12 -16.22
CA CYS A 410 4.84 14.13 -16.78
C CYS A 410 4.74 15.35 -15.84
N GLU A 411 5.35 16.47 -16.22
CA GLU A 411 5.29 17.74 -15.48
C GLU A 411 3.97 18.48 -15.64
N ALA A 412 3.38 18.37 -16.82
CA ALA A 412 2.13 18.99 -17.21
C ALA A 412 1.45 18.11 -18.24
N ARG A 413 0.12 18.01 -18.15
CA ARG A 413 -0.66 17.35 -19.18
C ARG A 413 -0.88 18.35 -20.31
N PHE A 414 -0.37 18.01 -21.49
CA PHE A 414 -0.71 18.75 -22.69
C PHE A 414 -2.16 18.44 -23.05
N VAL A 415 -2.81 19.44 -23.63
CA VAL A 415 -4.16 19.30 -24.15
C VAL A 415 -4.07 19.62 -25.63
N THR A 416 -4.38 18.65 -26.45
CA THR A 416 -4.52 18.85 -27.88
C THR A 416 -6.00 18.92 -28.25
N THR A 417 -6.30 19.58 -29.36
CA THR A 417 -7.65 19.60 -29.95
C THR A 417 -7.49 19.16 -31.39
N GLN A 418 -7.60 17.85 -31.60
CA GLN A 418 -7.37 17.24 -32.90
C GLN A 418 -8.65 16.66 -33.48
N PRO A 419 -8.90 16.78 -34.80
CA PRO A 419 -10.05 16.14 -35.44
C PRO A 419 -10.12 14.62 -35.19
N ALA A 420 -8.97 13.96 -35.05
CA ALA A 420 -8.88 12.54 -34.75
C ALA A 420 -9.54 12.16 -33.42
N GLN A 421 -9.50 13.03 -32.40
CA GLN A 421 -10.14 12.80 -31.10
C GLN A 421 -11.66 12.79 -31.23
N ALA A 422 -12.21 13.76 -31.96
CA ALA A 422 -13.64 13.81 -32.25
C ALA A 422 -14.09 12.60 -33.07
N LEU A 423 -13.30 12.23 -34.08
CA LEU A 423 -13.56 11.06 -34.92
C LEU A 423 -13.47 9.74 -34.12
N GLY A 424 -12.50 9.62 -33.21
CA GLY A 424 -12.36 8.48 -32.31
C GLY A 424 -13.56 8.34 -31.38
N MET A 425 -14.07 9.44 -30.84
CA MET A 425 -15.32 9.46 -30.08
C MET A 425 -16.56 9.15 -30.92
N LEU A 426 -16.62 9.59 -32.19
CA LEU A 426 -17.76 9.30 -33.08
C LEU A 426 -17.82 7.85 -33.54
N ASN A 427 -16.69 7.15 -33.63
CA ASN A 427 -16.62 5.79 -34.17
C ASN A 427 -16.25 4.73 -33.11
N GLY A 428 -15.87 5.16 -31.90
CA GLY A 428 -15.39 4.26 -30.86
C GLY A 428 -16.52 3.47 -30.20
N ASP A 429 -16.32 2.15 -30.07
CA ASP A 429 -17.26 1.23 -29.41
C ASP A 429 -17.72 1.72 -28.03
N PHE A 430 -16.80 2.26 -27.24
CA PHE A 430 -17.11 2.77 -25.90
C PHE A 430 -18.12 3.91 -25.96
N ALA A 431 -17.92 4.90 -26.83
CA ALA A 431 -18.81 6.04 -26.93
C ALA A 431 -20.19 5.64 -27.44
N HIS A 432 -20.26 4.72 -28.42
CA HIS A 432 -21.53 4.14 -28.88
C HIS A 432 -22.26 3.37 -27.79
N GLU A 433 -21.56 2.52 -27.03
CA GLU A 433 -22.15 1.78 -25.91
C GLU A 433 -22.73 2.75 -24.87
N GLN A 434 -21.96 3.77 -24.48
CA GLN A 434 -22.41 4.74 -23.49
C GLN A 434 -23.52 5.66 -24.01
N ALA A 435 -23.54 5.99 -25.32
CA ALA A 435 -24.63 6.72 -25.96
C ALA A 435 -25.95 5.94 -25.89
N GLY A 436 -25.91 4.63 -26.16
CA GLY A 436 -27.09 3.76 -25.98
C GLY A 436 -27.56 3.70 -24.52
N LYS A 437 -26.62 3.67 -23.56
CA LYS A 437 -26.95 3.73 -22.12
C LYS A 437 -27.54 5.07 -21.69
N LEU A 438 -27.04 6.18 -22.23
CA LEU A 438 -27.63 7.49 -22.05
C LEU A 438 -29.05 7.52 -22.62
N ALA A 439 -29.28 7.03 -23.84
CA ALA A 439 -30.60 6.98 -24.45
C ALA A 439 -31.60 6.10 -23.66
N GLU A 440 -31.16 4.96 -23.13
CA GLU A 440 -31.96 4.13 -22.20
C GLU A 440 -32.37 4.92 -20.95
N ARG A 441 -31.43 5.67 -20.37
CA ARG A 441 -31.68 6.53 -19.22
C ARG A 441 -32.68 7.64 -19.56
N LEU A 442 -32.54 8.31 -20.70
CA LEU A 442 -33.44 9.40 -21.11
C LEU A 442 -34.87 8.91 -21.30
N ARG A 443 -35.07 7.76 -21.96
CA ARG A 443 -36.40 7.16 -22.11
C ARG A 443 -37.04 6.82 -20.77
N ARG A 444 -36.24 6.32 -19.81
CA ARG A 444 -36.73 6.00 -18.46
C ARG A 444 -37.13 7.25 -17.67
N GLU A 445 -36.35 8.33 -17.77
CA GLU A 445 -36.52 9.52 -16.93
C GLU A 445 -37.43 10.60 -17.54
N ALA A 446 -37.50 10.69 -18.87
CA ALA A 446 -38.31 11.67 -19.59
C ALA A 446 -39.49 11.06 -20.37
N GLY A 447 -39.64 9.73 -20.37
CA GLY A 447 -40.68 9.03 -21.14
C GLY A 447 -40.48 9.21 -22.64
N ASP A 448 -41.59 9.29 -23.39
CA ASP A 448 -41.61 9.44 -24.85
C ASP A 448 -41.61 10.91 -25.34
N ASP A 449 -41.51 11.89 -24.43
CA ASP A 449 -41.40 13.31 -24.78
C ASP A 449 -40.00 13.60 -25.35
N ARG A 450 -39.90 13.70 -26.68
CA ARG A 450 -38.64 14.02 -27.40
C ARG A 450 -37.99 15.32 -26.92
N ALA A 451 -38.79 16.37 -26.72
CA ALA A 451 -38.25 17.65 -26.25
C ALA A 451 -37.75 17.53 -24.80
N GLY A 452 -38.45 16.75 -23.98
CA GLY A 452 -38.04 16.37 -22.63
C GLY A 452 -36.74 15.56 -22.60
N GLN A 453 -36.59 14.57 -23.47
CA GLN A 453 -35.38 13.76 -23.62
C GLN A 453 -34.18 14.62 -24.04
N VAL A 454 -34.34 15.47 -25.05
CA VAL A 454 -33.30 16.40 -25.52
C VAL A 454 -32.91 17.38 -24.41
N ARG A 455 -33.88 17.95 -23.70
CA ARG A 455 -33.66 18.86 -22.58
C ARG A 455 -32.87 18.18 -21.46
N LEU A 456 -33.22 16.93 -21.13
CA LEU A 456 -32.52 16.17 -20.09
C LEU A 456 -31.10 15.81 -20.53
N ALA A 457 -30.90 15.37 -21.77
CA ALA A 457 -29.59 15.05 -22.32
C ALA A 457 -28.61 16.22 -22.20
N LEU A 458 -29.02 17.40 -22.70
CA LEU A 458 -28.20 18.60 -22.67
C LEU A 458 -27.95 19.08 -21.23
N ARG A 459 -28.94 18.98 -20.34
CA ARG A 459 -28.77 19.34 -18.93
C ARG A 459 -27.75 18.43 -18.22
N LEU A 460 -27.81 17.12 -18.47
CA LEU A 460 -26.88 16.14 -17.89
C LEU A 460 -25.46 16.34 -18.43
N ALA A 461 -25.33 16.57 -19.74
CA ALA A 461 -24.05 16.71 -20.42
C ALA A 461 -23.36 18.06 -20.17
N LEU A 462 -24.12 19.16 -20.17
CA LEU A 462 -23.57 20.52 -20.12
C LEU A 462 -23.69 21.18 -18.74
N CYS A 463 -24.29 20.49 -17.76
CA CYS A 463 -24.48 20.98 -16.39
C CYS A 463 -25.19 22.34 -16.29
N ARG A 464 -25.92 22.75 -17.34
CA ARG A 464 -26.64 24.03 -17.42
C ARG A 464 -28.00 23.86 -18.11
N PRO A 465 -28.97 24.76 -17.87
CA PRO A 465 -30.24 24.73 -18.58
C PRO A 465 -30.04 24.93 -20.09
N PRO A 466 -30.56 24.04 -20.95
CA PRO A 466 -30.52 24.26 -22.40
C PRO A 466 -31.54 25.32 -22.82
N ASP A 467 -31.19 26.11 -23.83
CA ASP A 467 -32.11 27.08 -24.44
C ASP A 467 -33.10 26.41 -25.42
N GLY A 468 -34.19 27.13 -25.74
CA GLY A 468 -35.21 26.66 -26.68
C GLY A 468 -34.67 26.29 -28.06
N PRO A 469 -33.81 27.11 -28.69
CA PRO A 469 -33.19 26.78 -29.97
C PRO A 469 -32.38 25.48 -29.97
N SER A 470 -31.62 25.21 -28.90
CA SER A 470 -30.84 23.97 -28.77
C SER A 470 -31.73 22.74 -28.65
N ILE A 471 -32.84 22.87 -27.92
CA ILE A 471 -33.83 21.79 -27.83
C ILE A 471 -34.46 21.53 -29.21
N ALA A 472 -34.88 22.60 -29.91
CA ALA A 472 -35.49 22.48 -31.22
C ALA A 472 -34.53 21.83 -32.25
N ARG A 473 -33.24 22.19 -32.24
CA ARG A 473 -32.22 21.56 -33.10
C ARG A 473 -32.05 20.07 -32.82
N GLY A 474 -32.06 19.67 -31.54
CA GLY A 474 -31.93 18.27 -31.16
C GLY A 474 -33.12 17.42 -31.62
N VAL A 475 -34.35 17.94 -31.47
CA VAL A 475 -35.56 17.27 -31.97
C VAL A 475 -35.53 17.16 -33.49
N ALA A 476 -35.22 18.26 -34.19
CA ALA A 476 -35.14 18.29 -35.64
C ALA A 476 -34.09 17.30 -36.18
N LEU A 477 -32.94 17.14 -35.51
CA LEU A 477 -31.94 16.15 -35.89
C LEU A 477 -32.49 14.72 -35.80
N MET A 478 -33.20 14.37 -34.73
CA MET A 478 -33.79 13.03 -34.61
C MET A 478 -34.85 12.78 -35.70
N GLU A 479 -35.69 13.77 -35.99
CA GLU A 479 -36.68 13.68 -37.07
C GLU A 479 -36.03 13.52 -38.45
N GLN A 480 -34.93 14.24 -38.71
CA GLN A 480 -34.16 14.11 -39.94
C GLN A 480 -33.55 12.70 -40.07
N LEU A 481 -32.97 12.17 -38.99
CA LEU A 481 -32.42 10.81 -38.93
C LEU A 481 -33.48 9.74 -39.24
N GLU A 482 -34.71 9.92 -38.74
CA GLU A 482 -35.83 9.02 -39.03
C GLU A 482 -36.28 9.12 -40.50
N LYS A 483 -36.45 10.35 -41.00
CA LYS A 483 -37.05 10.60 -42.31
C LYS A 483 -36.09 10.32 -43.48
N GLU A 484 -34.84 10.76 -43.37
CA GLU A 484 -33.86 10.71 -44.46
C GLU A 484 -33.03 9.43 -44.44
N HIS A 485 -32.80 8.86 -43.25
CA HIS A 485 -31.97 7.66 -43.07
C HIS A 485 -32.76 6.42 -42.64
N GLY A 486 -34.09 6.51 -42.50
CA GLY A 486 -34.96 5.38 -42.18
C GLY A 486 -34.68 4.76 -40.81
N LEU A 487 -34.08 5.50 -39.89
CA LEU A 487 -33.78 5.01 -38.54
C LEU A 487 -35.07 4.96 -37.72
N ASP A 488 -35.20 3.95 -36.85
CA ASP A 488 -36.24 3.99 -35.82
C ASP A 488 -35.92 5.05 -34.76
N GLY A 489 -36.94 5.47 -34.01
CA GLY A 489 -36.77 6.54 -33.01
C GLY A 489 -35.83 6.19 -31.86
N LYS A 490 -35.62 4.90 -31.58
CA LYS A 490 -34.65 4.46 -30.57
C LYS A 490 -33.23 4.71 -31.06
N ARG A 491 -32.94 4.30 -32.29
CA ARG A 491 -31.65 4.48 -32.98
C ARG A 491 -31.37 5.96 -33.22
N ALA A 492 -32.37 6.76 -33.59
CA ALA A 492 -32.23 8.20 -33.74
C ALA A 492 -31.81 8.86 -32.41
N LEU A 493 -32.43 8.45 -31.29
CA LEU A 493 -32.04 8.93 -29.96
C LEU A 493 -30.63 8.46 -29.56
N ASP A 494 -30.24 7.22 -29.86
CA ASP A 494 -28.89 6.72 -29.60
C ASP A 494 -27.83 7.58 -30.33
N TYR A 495 -28.05 7.93 -31.60
CA TYR A 495 -27.18 8.83 -32.37
C TYR A 495 -27.19 10.27 -31.84
N TYR A 496 -28.35 10.78 -31.41
CA TYR A 496 -28.42 12.08 -30.75
C TYR A 496 -27.58 12.10 -29.46
N CYS A 497 -27.65 11.03 -28.66
CA CYS A 497 -26.82 10.89 -27.46
C CYS A 497 -25.33 10.84 -27.79
N LEU A 498 -24.94 10.15 -28.87
CA LEU A 498 -23.56 10.13 -29.35
C LEU A 498 -23.07 11.52 -29.73
N LEU A 499 -23.90 12.31 -30.43
CA LEU A 499 -23.59 13.71 -30.74
C LEU A 499 -23.42 14.54 -29.46
N VAL A 500 -24.31 14.39 -28.47
CA VAL A 500 -24.22 15.10 -27.18
C VAL A 500 -22.90 14.80 -26.47
N LEU A 501 -22.44 13.54 -26.47
CA LEU A 501 -21.14 13.15 -25.89
C LEU A 501 -19.93 13.69 -26.68
N ASN A 502 -20.13 14.14 -27.92
CA ASN A 502 -19.09 14.70 -28.80
C ASN A 502 -19.12 16.23 -28.88
N LEU A 503 -20.05 16.90 -28.19
CA LEU A 503 -20.09 18.36 -28.16
C LEU A 503 -18.79 18.92 -27.58
N ASN A 504 -18.32 20.05 -28.12
CA ASN A 504 -17.15 20.72 -27.56
C ASN A 504 -17.40 21.12 -26.10
N GLU A 505 -18.59 21.60 -25.78
CA GLU A 505 -18.95 22.00 -24.42
C GLU A 505 -18.99 20.83 -23.42
N PHE A 506 -19.13 19.58 -23.87
CA PHE A 506 -19.14 18.41 -22.99
C PHE A 506 -17.77 18.17 -22.31
N VAL A 507 -16.70 18.63 -22.96
CA VAL A 507 -15.32 18.27 -22.62
C VAL A 507 -14.51 19.48 -22.11
N TYR A 508 -15.17 20.62 -21.90
CA TYR A 508 -14.61 21.82 -21.25
C TYR A 508 -15.42 22.19 -20.00
N LEU A 509 -14.73 22.68 -18.97
CA LEU A 509 -15.32 23.37 -17.83
C LEU A 509 -15.18 24.88 -18.04
N ASP A 510 -16.29 25.60 -17.84
CA ASP A 510 -16.41 27.05 -17.96
C ASP A 510 -16.32 27.78 -16.61
#